data_AF-A7SFH4-F1
#
_entry.id   AF-A7SFH4-F1
#
_cell.length_a   1.000
_cell.length_b   1.000
_cell.length_c   1.000
_cell.angle_alpha   90.00
_cell.angle_beta   90.00
_cell.angle_gamma   90.00
#
_symmetry.space_group_name_H-M   'P 1'
#
loop_
_entity.id
_entity.type
_entity.pdbx_description
1 polymer ?
#
loop_
_entity_poly.entity_id
_entity_poly.type
_entity_poly.pdbx_seq_one_letter_code
_entity_poly.pdbx_strand_id
1 'polypeptide(L)'
;MSVSTTAMSQKELKFVGDLFYPLELVFRGYETRGVGKHGHVTVEGLDSNYWLVVDIGNMVVHFFLPEARELYELEKLWVLGPRFDDQYKAMMEHDEFLQTVYLGDKSKVEEDVKPDES
;
A
#
# COMPACT_ATOMS: atom_id res chain seq x y z
N MET A 1 14.27 -6.82 4.67
CA MET A 1 13.40 -6.91 3.48
C MET A 1 13.50 -5.58 2.77
N SER A 2 13.78 -5.57 1.46
CA SER A 2 13.88 -4.33 0.67
C SER A 2 12.57 -4.10 -0.06
N VAL A 3 12.09 -2.85 -0.12
CA VAL A 3 10.91 -2.49 -0.92
C VAL A 3 11.36 -1.53 -2.02
N SER A 4 10.97 -1.80 -3.26
CA SER A 4 11.20 -0.91 -4.39
C SER A 4 9.88 -0.58 -5.05
N THR A 5 9.75 0.63 -5.58
CA THR A 5 8.58 1.05 -6.34
C THR A 5 9.04 1.60 -7.70
N THR A 6 8.32 1.29 -8.77
CA THR A 6 8.65 1.77 -10.13
C THR A 6 7.37 2.20 -10.85
N ALA A 7 7.46 3.30 -11.61
CA ALA A 7 6.38 3.75 -12.50
C ALA A 7 6.64 3.25 -13.93
N MET A 8 5.60 2.76 -14.60
CA MET A 8 5.67 2.28 -15.99
C MET A 8 4.33 2.45 -16.71
N SER A 9 4.34 2.39 -18.03
CA SER A 9 3.12 2.44 -18.84
C SER A 9 2.27 1.17 -18.68
N GLN A 10 0.99 1.24 -19.06
CA GLN A 10 0.08 0.09 -18.98
C GLN A 10 0.53 -1.11 -19.84
N LYS A 11 1.18 -0.84 -20.98
CA LYS A 11 1.73 -1.89 -21.84
C LYS A 11 2.90 -2.61 -21.17
N GLU A 12 3.77 -1.86 -20.50
CA GLU A 12 4.89 -2.42 -19.74
C GLU A 12 4.38 -3.20 -18.53
N LEU A 13 3.36 -2.68 -17.83
CA LEU A 13 2.76 -3.38 -16.68
C LEU A 13 2.17 -4.74 -17.09
N LYS A 14 1.44 -4.78 -18.21
CA LYS A 14 0.92 -6.04 -18.76
C LYS A 14 2.05 -6.97 -19.21
N PHE A 15 3.07 -6.45 -19.89
CA PHE A 15 4.24 -7.23 -20.30
C PHE A 15 4.98 -7.84 -19.10
N VAL A 16 5.16 -7.08 -18.02
CA VAL A 16 5.75 -7.56 -16.77
C VAL A 16 4.85 -8.64 -16.15
N GLY A 17 3.54 -8.43 -16.07
CA GLY A 17 2.59 -9.45 -15.61
C GLY A 17 2.70 -10.76 -16.41
N ASP A 18 2.72 -10.67 -17.73
CA ASP A 18 2.87 -11.83 -18.63
C ASP A 18 4.22 -12.53 -18.50
N LEU A 19 5.28 -11.81 -18.12
CA LEU A 19 6.61 -12.37 -17.85
C LEU A 19 6.68 -13.10 -16.51
N PHE A 20 6.02 -12.57 -15.49
CA PHE A 20 6.08 -13.10 -14.12
C PHE A 20 5.03 -14.18 -13.82
N TYR A 21 3.89 -14.18 -14.51
CA TYR A 21 2.85 -15.21 -14.32
C TYR A 21 3.34 -16.65 -14.58
N PRO A 22 4.12 -16.93 -15.65
CA PRO A 22 4.73 -18.25 -15.83
C PRO A 22 5.75 -18.59 -14.74
N LEU A 23 6.47 -17.59 -14.22
CA LEU A 23 7.48 -17.79 -13.17
C LEU A 23 6.82 -18.21 -11.85
N GLU A 24 5.70 -17.59 -11.46
CA GLU A 24 4.93 -18.03 -10.29
C GLU A 24 4.53 -19.51 -10.42
N LEU A 25 4.02 -19.92 -11.59
CA LEU A 25 3.62 -21.30 -11.83
C LEU A 25 4.80 -22.28 -11.79
N VAL A 26 5.98 -21.87 -12.29
CA VAL A 26 7.21 -22.68 -12.28
C VAL A 26 7.79 -22.78 -10.87
N PHE A 27 7.78 -21.70 -10.09
CA PHE A 27 8.34 -21.69 -8.74
C PHE A 27 7.39 -22.22 -7.67
N ARG A 28 6.11 -22.40 -7.99
CA ARG A 28 5.13 -23.03 -7.10
C ARG A 28 5.57 -24.47 -6.76
N GLY A 29 6.25 -24.62 -5.61
CA GLY A 29 6.75 -25.89 -5.10
C GLY A 29 8.26 -26.13 -5.21
N TYR A 30 9.04 -25.15 -5.68
CA TYR A 30 10.51 -25.25 -5.71
C TYR A 30 11.16 -24.37 -4.65
N GLU A 31 11.94 -24.96 -3.74
CA GLU A 31 12.85 -24.20 -2.88
C GLU A 31 14.02 -23.65 -3.72
N THR A 32 13.88 -22.41 -4.19
CA THR A 32 14.93 -21.73 -4.95
C THR A 32 15.94 -21.06 -4.02
N ARG A 33 17.23 -21.36 -4.22
CA ARG A 33 18.33 -20.68 -3.50
C ARG A 33 18.32 -19.19 -3.83
N GLY A 34 18.12 -18.35 -2.80
CA GLY A 34 18.18 -16.88 -2.92
C GLY A 34 16.81 -16.19 -2.82
N VAL A 35 15.72 -16.93 -2.97
CA VAL A 35 14.37 -16.50 -2.61
C VAL A 35 14.20 -16.74 -1.11
N GLY A 36 13.53 -15.84 -0.38
CA GLY A 36 13.45 -15.87 1.10
C GLY A 36 12.99 -17.23 1.67
N LYS A 37 13.07 -17.43 2.99
CA LYS A 37 12.90 -18.71 3.75
C LYS A 37 11.69 -19.62 3.40
N HIS A 38 10.79 -19.21 2.50
CA HIS A 38 9.65 -19.98 2.01
C HIS A 38 9.67 -20.27 0.49
N GLY A 39 10.74 -19.91 -0.25
CA GLY A 39 10.97 -20.31 -1.64
C GLY A 39 9.93 -19.84 -2.68
N HIS A 40 8.92 -19.09 -2.26
CA HIS A 40 7.78 -18.75 -3.09
C HIS A 40 7.94 -17.32 -3.63
N VAL A 41 7.89 -17.20 -4.96
CA VAL A 41 7.65 -15.92 -5.62
C VAL A 41 6.14 -15.76 -5.75
N THR A 42 5.56 -14.69 -5.23
CA THR A 42 4.13 -14.38 -5.43
C THR A 42 3.99 -13.16 -6.33
N VAL A 43 2.97 -13.21 -7.18
CA VAL A 43 2.62 -12.12 -8.08
C VAL A 43 1.18 -11.75 -7.81
N GLU A 44 0.95 -10.49 -7.45
CA GLU A 44 -0.37 -9.95 -7.10
C GLU A 44 -0.73 -8.82 -8.05
N GLY A 45 -2.03 -8.66 -8.34
CA GLY A 45 -2.53 -7.58 -9.22
C GLY A 45 -2.44 -7.88 -10.72
N LEU A 46 -2.38 -9.15 -11.14
CA LEU A 46 -2.39 -9.53 -12.55
C LEU A 46 -3.68 -9.13 -13.30
N ASP A 47 -4.79 -9.05 -12.57
CA ASP A 47 -6.09 -8.59 -13.04
C ASP A 47 -6.28 -7.07 -12.91
N SER A 48 -5.39 -6.40 -12.16
CA SER A 48 -5.37 -4.95 -12.02
C SER A 48 -4.81 -4.29 -13.28
N ASN A 49 -5.35 -3.10 -13.60
CA ASN A 49 -4.85 -2.28 -14.70
C ASN A 49 -3.88 -1.19 -14.24
N TYR A 50 -3.68 -1.04 -12.93
CA TYR A 50 -3.01 0.11 -12.33
C TYR A 50 -1.75 -0.26 -11.55
N TRP A 51 -1.68 -1.49 -11.06
CA TRP A 51 -0.60 -1.94 -10.19
C TRP A 51 -0.31 -3.43 -10.36
N LEU A 52 0.92 -3.82 -10.07
CA LEU A 52 1.38 -5.21 -9.97
C LEU A 52 2.42 -5.29 -8.85
N VAL A 53 2.38 -6.32 -8.02
CA VAL A 53 3.39 -6.54 -6.96
C VAL A 53 4.04 -7.89 -7.16
N VAL A 54 5.36 -7.93 -7.01
CA VAL A 54 6.16 -9.15 -7.00
C VAL A 54 6.89 -9.26 -5.67
N ASP A 55 6.59 -10.30 -4.90
CA ASP A 55 7.31 -10.63 -3.65
C ASP A 55 8.26 -11.82 -3.91
N ILE A 56 9.53 -11.61 -3.61
CA ILE A 56 10.63 -12.58 -3.78
C ILE A 56 11.21 -12.97 -2.39
N GLY A 57 10.49 -12.64 -1.32
CA GLY A 57 10.78 -12.96 0.07
C GLY A 57 11.83 -12.05 0.72
N ASN A 58 12.94 -11.74 0.06
CA ASN A 58 13.91 -10.75 0.57
C ASN A 58 13.67 -9.34 0.02
N MET A 59 12.94 -9.23 -1.08
CA MET A 59 12.58 -7.99 -1.76
C MET A 59 11.14 -8.04 -2.26
N VAL A 60 10.44 -6.91 -2.14
CA VAL A 60 9.12 -6.68 -2.75
C VAL A 60 9.24 -5.54 -3.75
N VAL A 61 8.75 -5.75 -4.97
CA VAL A 61 8.75 -4.74 -6.03
C VAL A 61 7.32 -4.39 -6.39
N HIS A 62 6.98 -3.10 -6.28
CA HIS A 62 5.70 -2.58 -6.71
C HIS A 62 5.87 -1.88 -8.07
N PHE A 63 5.09 -2.31 -9.05
CA PHE A 63 4.96 -1.66 -10.34
C PHE A 63 3.63 -0.91 -10.37
N PHE A 64 3.68 0.36 -10.73
CA PHE A 64 2.50 1.22 -10.80
C PHE A 64 2.44 1.94 -12.14
N LEU A 65 1.24 2.32 -12.54
CA LEU A 65 1.09 3.46 -13.45
C LEU A 65 1.56 4.76 -12.76
N PRO A 66 2.08 5.75 -13.50
CA PRO A 66 2.50 7.03 -12.93
C PRO A 66 1.42 7.67 -12.05
N GLU A 67 0.17 7.66 -12.51
CA GLU A 67 -0.97 8.24 -11.82
C GLU A 67 -1.27 7.51 -10.50
N ALA A 68 -1.17 6.18 -10.50
CA ALA A 68 -1.37 5.37 -9.30
C ALA A 68 -0.24 5.60 -8.27
N ARG A 69 1.00 5.77 -8.74
CA ARG A 69 2.14 6.07 -7.86
C ARG A 69 1.99 7.44 -7.18
N GLU A 70 1.57 8.45 -7.94
CA GLU A 70 1.30 9.79 -7.40
C GLU A 70 0.12 9.80 -6.44
N LEU A 71 -0.91 8.98 -6.69
CA LEU A 71 -2.06 8.86 -5.80
C LEU A 71 -1.70 8.19 -4.46
N TYR A 72 -1.00 7.05 -4.50
CA TYR A 72 -0.74 6.27 -3.29
C TYR A 72 0.51 6.70 -2.52
N GLU A 73 1.46 7.37 -3.17
CA GLU A 73 2.70 7.90 -2.58
C GLU A 73 3.44 6.94 -1.62
N LEU A 74 3.38 5.62 -1.88
CA LEU A 74 3.83 4.59 -0.93
C LEU A 74 5.30 4.71 -0.51
N GLU A 75 6.11 5.45 -1.26
CA GLU A 75 7.49 5.77 -0.88
C GLU A 75 7.57 6.52 0.45
N LYS A 76 6.62 7.42 0.75
CA LYS A 76 6.56 8.12 2.03
C LYS A 76 6.34 7.13 3.17
N LEU A 77 5.37 6.22 3.01
CA LEU A 77 5.07 5.17 3.97
C LEU A 77 6.28 4.25 4.23
N TRP A 78 6.96 3.77 3.19
CA TRP A 78 8.05 2.81 3.35
C TRP A 78 9.39 3.45 3.77
N VAL A 79 9.65 4.71 3.41
CA VAL A 79 10.90 5.41 3.74
C VAL A 79 10.81 6.10 5.10
N LEU A 80 9.72 6.82 5.36
CA LEU A 80 9.57 7.63 6.57
C LEU A 80 8.79 6.89 7.66
N GLY A 81 7.93 5.95 7.27
CA GLY A 81 7.06 5.21 8.17
C GLY A 81 5.67 5.86 8.34
N PRO A 82 4.70 5.13 8.93
CA PRO A 82 3.30 5.57 9.00
C PRO A 82 3.08 6.91 9.70
N ARG A 83 3.94 7.27 10.66
CA ARG A 83 3.81 8.55 11.40
C ARG A 83 4.02 9.78 10.54
N PHE A 84 4.68 9.64 9.39
CA PHE A 84 5.01 10.74 8.50
C PHE A 84 4.26 10.67 7.17
N ASP A 85 3.32 9.72 7.05
CA ASP A 85 2.45 9.59 5.90
C ASP A 85 1.13 10.33 6.18
N ASP A 86 0.79 11.32 5.34
CA ASP A 86 -0.36 12.17 5.58
C ASP A 86 -1.69 11.45 5.31
N GLN A 87 -1.71 10.48 4.39
CA GLN A 87 -2.89 9.65 4.13
C GLN A 87 -3.17 8.74 5.33
N TYR A 88 -2.11 8.18 5.93
CA TYR A 88 -2.21 7.39 7.15
C TYR A 88 -2.70 8.21 8.35
N LYS A 89 -2.16 9.43 8.55
CA LYS A 89 -2.64 10.34 9.62
C LYS A 89 -4.11 10.68 9.45
N ALA A 90 -4.53 11.05 8.24
CA ALA A 90 -5.92 11.39 7.96
C ALA A 90 -6.87 10.23 8.26
N MET A 91 -6.45 9.00 7.94
CA MET A 91 -7.22 7.80 8.27
C MET A 91 -7.29 7.54 9.78
N MET A 92 -6.21 7.77 10.52
CA MET A 92 -6.18 7.65 11.98
C MET A 92 -7.06 8.70 12.67
N GLU A 93 -7.04 9.95 12.21
CA GLU A 93 -7.91 11.02 12.72
C GLU A 93 -9.39 10.69 12.48
N HIS A 94 -9.71 10.09 11.33
CA HIS A 94 -11.06 9.63 11.04
C HIS A 94 -11.49 8.46 11.94
N ASP A 95 -10.60 7.50 12.20
CA ASP A 95 -10.90 6.37 13.09
C ASP A 95 -11.04 6.82 14.54
N GLU A 96 -10.22 7.77 15.01
CA GLU A 96 -10.35 8.39 16.33
C GLU A 96 -11.66 9.19 16.45
N PHE A 97 -12.06 9.88 15.38
CA PHE A 97 -13.36 10.54 15.30
C PHE A 97 -14.51 9.52 15.40
N LEU A 98 -14.46 8.43 14.63
CA LEU A 98 -15.48 7.39 14.67
C LEU A 98 -15.52 6.70 16.04
N GLN A 99 -14.38 6.44 16.67
CA GLN A 99 -14.31 5.91 18.03
C GLN A 99 -14.93 6.90 19.03
N THR A 100 -14.63 8.19 18.94
CA THR A 100 -15.22 9.22 19.82
C THR A 100 -16.74 9.29 19.66
N VAL A 101 -17.24 9.23 18.42
CA VAL A 101 -18.68 9.23 18.11
C VAL A 101 -19.36 7.93 18.54
N TYR A 102 -18.73 6.76 18.33
CA TYR A 102 -19.30 5.45 18.68
C TYR A 102 -19.24 5.14 20.18
N LEU A 103 -18.15 5.50 20.87
CA LEU A 103 -17.99 5.31 22.32
C LEU A 103 -18.72 6.39 23.14
N GLY A 104 -19.30 7.39 22.47
CA GLY A 104 -20.24 8.33 23.10
C GLY A 104 -19.60 9.23 24.15
N ASP A 105 -18.31 9.56 24.03
CA ASP A 105 -17.69 10.54 24.90
C ASP A 105 -18.00 11.96 24.40
N LYS A 106 -19.20 12.45 24.74
CA LYS A 106 -19.69 13.79 24.38
C LYS A 106 -18.91 14.94 25.03
N SER A 107 -17.89 14.66 25.83
CA SER A 107 -17.22 15.66 26.67
C SER A 107 -16.40 16.73 25.91
N LYS A 108 -16.16 16.57 24.60
CA LYS A 108 -15.39 17.55 23.80
C LYS A 108 -16.16 18.34 22.74
N VAL A 109 -17.46 18.14 22.57
CA VAL A 109 -18.22 18.77 21.46
C VAL A 109 -18.99 20.03 21.89
N GLU A 110 -19.20 20.25 23.19
CA GLU A 110 -20.04 21.38 23.68
C GLU A 110 -19.30 22.67 24.05
N GLU A 111 -17.96 22.75 24.00
CA GLU A 111 -17.25 23.94 24.52
C GLU A 111 -17.04 25.08 23.50
N ASP A 112 -17.20 24.83 22.19
CA ASP A 112 -16.92 25.81 21.13
C ASP A 112 -18.16 26.54 20.56
N VAL A 113 -19.34 26.39 21.18
CA VAL A 113 -20.53 27.19 20.83
C VAL A 113 -20.88 28.14 21.98
N LYS A 114 -20.09 29.21 22.13
CA LYS A 114 -20.61 30.42 22.79
C LYS A 114 -21.28 31.27 21.72
N PRO A 115 -22.59 31.59 21.85
CA PRO A 115 -23.23 32.52 20.94
C PRO A 115 -22.59 33.90 21.13
N ASP A 116 -22.21 34.50 20.00
CA ASP A 116 -21.96 35.93 19.87
C ASP A 116 -23.25 36.67 20.28
N GLU A 117 -23.33 37.11 21.53
CA GLU A 117 -24.35 38.04 22.00
C GLU A 117 -23.69 39.37 22.38
N SER A 118 -23.86 40.32 21.43
CA SER A 118 -24.00 41.79 21.54
C SER A 118 -22.91 42.63 22.20
#